data_AF-A0A2L0CYN9-F1
#
_entry.id   AF-A0A2L0CYN9-F1
#
_cell.length_a   1.000
_cell.length_b   1.000
_cell.length_c   1.000
_cell.angle_alpha   90.00
_cell.angle_beta   90.00
_cell.angle_gamma   90.00
#
_symmetry.space_group_name_H-M   'P 1'
#
loop_
_entity.id
_entity.type
_entity.pdbx_description
1 polymer ?
#
loop_
_entity_poly.entity_id
_entity_poly.type
_entity_poly.pdbx_seq_one_letter_code
_entity_poly.pdbx_strand_id
1 'polypeptide(L)'
;VTNPPIDPFREKIVMSLQCPIGPEANILQPSARQVHRLWLQRPFLSIEDLDVLRMTKHREWSACVIDTTYLACEEAEGMLPRLNKICEEANEASSRHQIIILSDRLGGKDRIPISSLLALGAVHHHLIETRARMKVALIVETAEAREVHHMCVLLGYGADAVCPYLALELARGLRENGIIDASLTDETIYRNYTQALLIGLRK
;
A
#
# COMPACT_ATOMS: atom_id res chain seq x y z
N VAL A 1 28.29 -10.07 18.53
CA VAL A 1 27.49 -9.92 17.30
C VAL A 1 26.32 -10.88 17.41
N THR A 2 25.08 -10.39 17.30
CA THR A 2 23.87 -11.12 17.70
C THR A 2 23.28 -12.01 16.60
N ASN A 3 23.46 -11.65 15.32
CA ASN A 3 22.91 -12.36 14.16
C ASN A 3 23.63 -11.94 12.86
N PRO A 4 24.02 -12.88 11.98
CA PRO A 4 24.64 -12.56 10.68
C PRO A 4 23.59 -12.14 9.63
N PRO A 5 23.94 -11.26 8.67
CA PRO A 5 23.08 -10.92 7.53
C PRO A 5 23.00 -12.06 6.50
N ILE A 6 21.90 -12.13 5.76
CA ILE A 6 21.68 -13.09 4.66
C ILE A 6 22.16 -12.45 3.34
N ASP A 7 22.76 -13.24 2.44
CA ASP A 7 23.12 -12.77 1.09
C ASP A 7 21.90 -12.79 0.16
N PRO A 8 21.38 -11.62 -0.29
CA PRO A 8 20.13 -11.54 -1.05
C PRO A 8 20.22 -12.08 -2.49
N PHE A 9 21.44 -12.31 -2.99
CA PHE A 9 21.67 -12.85 -4.33
C PHE A 9 21.97 -14.34 -4.28
N ARG A 10 22.88 -14.75 -3.39
CA ARG A 10 23.31 -16.16 -3.27
C ARG A 10 22.27 -17.01 -2.54
N GLU A 11 21.56 -16.44 -1.58
CA GLU A 11 20.57 -17.15 -0.75
C GLU A 11 19.13 -16.74 -1.09
N LYS A 12 18.89 -16.27 -2.32
CA LYS A 12 17.56 -15.84 -2.78
C LYS A 12 16.47 -16.92 -2.60
N ILE A 13 16.82 -18.20 -2.67
CA ILE A 13 15.87 -19.31 -2.56
C ILE A 13 15.20 -19.41 -1.18
N VAL A 14 15.84 -18.89 -0.12
CA VAL A 14 15.27 -18.89 1.23
C VAL A 14 14.46 -17.61 1.53
N MET A 15 14.39 -16.67 0.59
CA MET A 15 13.67 -15.40 0.74
C MET A 15 12.36 -15.40 -0.04
N SER A 16 11.30 -14.85 0.57
CA SER A 16 10.02 -14.63 -0.11
C SER A 16 9.53 -13.21 0.12
N LEU A 17 8.86 -12.66 -0.89
CA LEU A 17 8.15 -11.38 -0.84
C LEU A 17 6.65 -11.58 -1.11
N GLN A 18 6.17 -12.82 -0.98
CA GLN A 18 4.76 -13.12 -1.12
C GLN A 18 4.01 -12.59 0.11
N CYS A 19 2.89 -11.91 -0.14
CA CYS A 19 2.13 -11.21 0.87
C CYS A 19 0.67 -11.69 0.81
N PRO A 20 0.23 -12.54 1.76
CA PRO A 20 -1.19 -12.80 1.91
C PRO A 20 -1.84 -11.54 2.50
N ILE A 21 -2.86 -11.00 1.85
CA ILE A 21 -3.55 -9.78 2.28
C ILE A 21 -5.03 -10.08 2.59
N GLY A 22 -5.59 -9.28 3.50
CA GLY A 22 -6.99 -9.34 3.89
C GLY A 22 -7.21 -10.01 5.26
N PRO A 23 -8.47 -10.31 5.60
CA PRO A 23 -8.86 -10.73 6.95
C PRO A 23 -8.18 -12.03 7.38
N GLU A 24 -7.69 -12.05 8.61
CA GLU A 24 -7.11 -13.22 9.25
C GLU A 24 -8.17 -13.94 10.08
N ALA A 25 -8.30 -15.25 9.85
CA ALA A 25 -9.16 -16.11 10.66
C ALA A 25 -8.42 -16.59 11.92
N ASN A 26 -9.18 -17.14 12.88
CA ASN A 26 -8.63 -17.65 14.13
C ASN A 26 -7.54 -18.72 13.86
N ILE A 27 -6.32 -18.48 14.33
CA ILE A 27 -5.18 -19.38 14.15
C ILE A 27 -5.29 -20.66 15.00
N LEU A 28 -6.07 -20.64 16.07
CA LEU A 28 -6.22 -21.77 16.99
C LEU A 28 -7.23 -22.82 16.49
N GLN A 29 -8.02 -22.47 15.47
CA GLN A 29 -9.05 -23.35 14.92
C GLN A 29 -8.80 -23.57 13.43
N PRO A 30 -8.37 -24.77 13.02
CA PRO A 30 -8.18 -25.10 11.61
C PRO A 30 -9.49 -24.90 10.84
N SER A 31 -9.46 -24.06 9.80
CA SER A 31 -10.64 -23.75 8.99
C SER A 31 -10.26 -23.37 7.57
N ALA A 32 -11.09 -23.75 6.60
CA ALA A 32 -10.94 -23.31 5.20
C ALA A 32 -10.96 -21.77 5.06
N ARG A 33 -11.53 -21.04 6.03
CA ARG A 33 -11.50 -19.58 6.04
C ARG A 33 -10.08 -19.01 6.12
N GLN A 34 -9.11 -19.75 6.67
CA GLN A 34 -7.72 -19.32 6.77
C GLN A 34 -7.05 -19.15 5.40
N VAL A 35 -7.50 -19.87 4.37
CA VAL A 35 -6.99 -19.76 3.00
C VAL A 35 -7.79 -18.77 2.14
N HIS A 36 -8.67 -17.96 2.75
CA HIS A 36 -9.48 -16.99 2.00
C HIS A 36 -8.76 -15.67 1.71
N ARG A 37 -7.52 -15.49 2.19
CA ARG A 37 -6.70 -14.30 1.92
C ARG A 37 -6.35 -14.18 0.43
N LEU A 38 -6.20 -12.96 -0.06
CA LEU A 38 -5.69 -12.73 -1.41
C LEU A 38 -4.17 -12.89 -1.38
N TRP A 39 -3.64 -13.73 -2.26
CA TRP A 39 -2.21 -14.03 -2.29
C TRP A 39 -1.49 -13.16 -3.31
N LEU A 40 -0.84 -12.09 -2.84
CA LEU A 40 0.00 -11.28 -3.71
C LEU A 40 1.38 -11.91 -3.85
N GLN A 41 1.88 -12.01 -5.08
CA GLN A 41 3.24 -12.48 -5.33
C GLN A 41 4.31 -11.48 -4.88
N ARG A 42 3.91 -10.22 -4.72
CA ARG A 42 4.75 -9.08 -4.35
C ARG A 42 3.90 -8.01 -3.67
N PRO A 43 4.48 -7.18 -2.79
CA PRO A 43 3.74 -6.13 -2.08
C PRO A 43 3.50 -4.86 -2.92
N PHE A 44 3.75 -4.89 -4.22
CA PHE A 44 3.60 -3.74 -5.11
C PHE A 44 2.49 -3.97 -6.12
N LEU A 45 1.63 -2.97 -6.24
CA LEU A 45 0.47 -2.99 -7.12
C LEU A 45 0.66 -2.01 -8.28
N SER A 46 0.22 -2.40 -9.48
CA SER A 46 0.01 -1.45 -10.56
C SER A 46 -1.24 -0.60 -10.29
N ILE A 47 -1.46 0.40 -11.14
CA ILE A 47 -2.66 1.23 -11.06
C ILE A 47 -3.89 0.37 -11.39
N GLU A 48 -3.77 -0.50 -12.40
CA GLU A 48 -4.81 -1.44 -12.81
C GLU A 48 -5.10 -2.48 -11.72
N ASP A 49 -4.06 -3.02 -11.07
CA ASP A 49 -4.20 -3.96 -9.94
C ASP A 49 -5.02 -3.31 -8.81
N LEU A 50 -4.75 -2.03 -8.51
CA LEU A 50 -5.46 -1.28 -7.48
C LEU A 50 -6.93 -1.03 -7.87
N ASP A 51 -7.21 -0.68 -9.12
CA ASP A 51 -8.58 -0.47 -9.60
C ASP A 51 -9.42 -1.77 -9.55
N VAL A 52 -8.80 -2.92 -9.85
CA VAL A 52 -9.42 -4.24 -9.68
C VAL A 52 -9.77 -4.48 -8.20
N LEU A 53 -8.86 -4.16 -7.28
CA LEU A 53 -9.13 -4.28 -5.83
C LEU A 53 -10.22 -3.32 -5.36
N ARG A 54 -10.25 -2.08 -5.89
CA ARG A 54 -11.28 -1.09 -5.57
C ARG A 54 -12.68 -1.56 -5.95
N MET A 55 -12.81 -2.29 -7.06
CA MET A 55 -14.09 -2.82 -7.56
C MET A 55 -14.38 -4.27 -7.15
N THR A 56 -13.54 -4.87 -6.30
CA THR A 56 -13.67 -6.30 -5.97
C THR A 56 -15.01 -6.59 -5.29
N LYS A 57 -15.60 -7.74 -5.66
CA LYS A 57 -16.74 -8.37 -4.99
C LYS A 57 -16.46 -9.84 -4.66
N HIS A 58 -15.19 -10.24 -4.77
CA HIS A 58 -14.78 -11.61 -4.56
C HIS A 58 -15.02 -12.00 -3.10
N ARG A 59 -15.79 -13.07 -2.85
CA ARG A 59 -16.10 -13.55 -1.49
C ARG A 59 -16.76 -12.49 -0.60
N GLU A 60 -17.62 -11.65 -1.20
CA GLU A 60 -18.28 -10.54 -0.50
C GLU A 60 -17.31 -9.48 0.04
N TRP A 61 -16.07 -9.49 -0.44
CA TRP A 61 -15.12 -8.45 -0.08
C TRP A 61 -15.52 -7.14 -0.72
N SER A 62 -15.28 -6.07 0.01
CA SER A 62 -15.41 -4.72 -0.50
C SER A 62 -14.21 -3.89 -0.07
N ALA A 63 -13.91 -2.87 -0.86
CA ALA A 63 -12.85 -1.91 -0.59
C ALA A 63 -13.43 -0.54 -0.24
N CYS A 64 -12.80 0.14 0.71
CA CYS A 64 -13.10 1.53 1.04
C CYS A 64 -11.85 2.38 0.78
N VAL A 65 -12.01 3.45 0.01
CA VAL A 65 -10.94 4.43 -0.22
C VAL A 65 -11.10 5.55 0.79
N ILE A 66 -10.05 5.80 1.56
CA ILE A 66 -9.98 6.89 2.53
C ILE A 66 -8.99 7.92 2.00
N ASP A 67 -9.47 9.13 1.83
CA ASP A 67 -8.67 10.25 1.37
C ASP A 67 -7.73 10.74 2.47
N THR A 68 -6.43 10.77 2.21
CA THR A 68 -5.40 11.23 3.16
C THR A 68 -5.03 12.69 2.98
N THR A 69 -5.90 13.51 2.40
CA THR A 69 -5.69 14.95 2.19
C THR A 69 -6.55 15.81 3.13
N TYR A 70 -6.09 17.03 3.40
CA TYR A 70 -6.83 18.07 4.13
C TYR A 70 -6.86 19.39 3.35
N LEU A 71 -7.71 20.34 3.74
CA LEU A 71 -7.90 21.58 2.98
C LEU A 71 -6.71 22.53 3.17
N ALA A 72 -6.23 23.11 2.07
CA ALA A 72 -5.10 24.05 2.12
C ALA A 72 -5.39 25.32 2.95
N CYS A 73 -6.66 25.70 3.09
CA CYS A 73 -7.07 26.84 3.92
C CYS A 73 -6.91 26.61 5.43
N GLU A 74 -6.74 25.35 5.87
CA GLU A 74 -6.56 25.00 7.29
C GLU A 74 -5.09 25.04 7.71
N GLU A 75 -4.17 25.28 6.77
CA GLU A 75 -2.72 25.31 6.97
C GLU A 75 -2.22 24.10 7.79
N ALA A 76 -1.12 24.23 8.54
CA ALA A 76 -0.56 23.13 9.32
C ALA A 76 -1.50 22.61 10.42
N GLU A 77 -2.41 23.45 10.92
CA GLU A 77 -3.33 23.11 12.00
C GLU A 77 -4.39 22.08 11.58
N GLY A 78 -4.76 22.04 10.29
CA GLY A 78 -5.72 21.07 9.73
C GLY A 78 -5.23 19.62 9.68
N MET A 79 -3.91 19.40 9.73
CA MET A 79 -3.32 18.07 9.59
C MET A 79 -3.71 17.12 10.73
N LEU A 80 -3.58 17.55 11.99
CA LEU A 80 -3.84 16.71 13.17
C LEU A 80 -5.32 16.29 13.28
N PRO A 81 -6.30 17.21 13.15
CA PRO A 81 -7.71 16.85 13.11
C PRO A 81 -8.04 15.88 11.97
N ARG A 82 -7.49 16.11 10.77
CA ARG A 82 -7.72 15.20 9.64
C ARG A 82 -7.14 13.82 9.91
N LEU A 83 -5.94 13.73 10.47
CA LEU A 83 -5.30 12.46 10.81
C LEU A 83 -6.15 11.64 11.79
N ASN A 84 -6.67 12.27 12.86
CA ASN A 84 -7.58 11.61 13.79
C ASN A 84 -8.86 11.12 13.10
N LYS A 85 -9.42 11.95 12.22
CA LYS A 85 -10.61 11.59 11.44
C LYS A 85 -10.35 10.42 10.49
N ILE A 86 -9.17 10.35 9.87
CA ILE A 86 -8.76 9.20 9.03
C ILE A 86 -8.70 7.92 9.87
N CYS A 87 -8.18 7.98 11.10
CA CYS A 87 -8.18 6.83 12.01
C CYS A 87 -9.60 6.35 12.36
N GLU A 88 -10.52 7.29 12.64
CA GLU A 88 -11.93 6.99 12.91
C GLU A 88 -12.62 6.39 11.68
N GLU A 89 -12.47 7.03 10.51
CA GLU A 89 -12.99 6.55 9.22
C GLU A 89 -12.49 5.14 8.92
N ALA A 90 -11.21 4.86 9.17
CA ALA A 90 -10.63 3.53 8.97
C ALA A 90 -11.20 2.49 9.94
N ASN A 91 -11.39 2.87 11.21
CA ASN A 91 -11.99 1.98 12.21
C ASN A 91 -13.44 1.65 11.86
N GLU A 92 -14.24 2.64 11.44
CA GLU A 92 -15.61 2.41 10.95
C GLU A 92 -15.62 1.55 9.69
N ALA A 93 -14.77 1.86 8.72
CA ALA A 93 -14.64 1.11 7.48
C ALA A 93 -14.28 -0.35 7.73
N SER A 94 -13.45 -0.64 8.73
CA SER A 94 -13.00 -1.99 9.09
C SER A 94 -14.12 -2.94 9.51
N SER A 95 -15.27 -2.41 9.92
CA SER A 95 -16.44 -3.21 10.28
C SER A 95 -17.24 -3.69 9.07
N ARG A 96 -17.08 -3.02 7.92
CA ARG A 96 -17.89 -3.24 6.70
C ARG A 96 -17.07 -3.72 5.51
N HIS A 97 -15.81 -3.32 5.43
CA HIS A 97 -14.92 -3.56 4.29
C HIS A 97 -13.71 -4.37 4.74
N GLN A 98 -13.21 -5.22 3.83
CA GLN A 98 -12.06 -6.09 4.05
C GLN A 98 -10.78 -5.49 3.48
N ILE A 99 -10.90 -4.45 2.66
CA ILE A 99 -9.78 -3.71 2.10
C ILE A 99 -9.98 -2.23 2.41
N ILE A 100 -8.97 -1.59 3.00
CA ILE A 100 -8.91 -0.15 3.21
C ILE A 100 -7.76 0.37 2.36
N ILE A 101 -8.04 1.34 1.50
CA ILE A 101 -7.06 1.99 0.63
C ILE A 101 -6.88 3.41 1.15
N LEU A 102 -5.72 3.71 1.69
CA LEU A 102 -5.31 5.08 2.03
C LEU A 102 -4.79 5.75 0.76
N SER A 103 -5.41 6.84 0.32
CA SER A 103 -5.10 7.47 -0.97
C SER A 103 -4.83 8.96 -0.84
N ASP A 104 -3.69 9.40 -1.37
CA ASP A 104 -3.33 10.82 -1.48
C ASP A 104 -3.70 11.44 -2.85
N ARG A 105 -4.45 10.71 -3.71
CA ARG A 105 -4.79 11.11 -5.08
C ARG A 105 -5.50 12.45 -5.22
N LEU A 106 -6.22 12.90 -4.19
CA LEU A 106 -6.93 14.18 -4.22
C LEU A 106 -6.00 15.37 -3.93
N GLY A 107 -4.70 15.14 -3.75
CA GLY A 107 -3.70 16.18 -3.54
C GLY A 107 -3.66 17.16 -4.71
N GLY A 108 -3.61 18.46 -4.41
CA GLY A 108 -3.63 19.51 -5.43
C GLY A 108 -3.52 20.89 -4.81
N LYS A 109 -3.91 21.92 -5.58
CA LYS A 109 -3.79 23.32 -5.15
C LYS A 109 -4.56 23.63 -3.87
N ASP A 110 -5.74 23.01 -3.71
CA ASP A 110 -6.66 23.29 -2.61
C ASP A 110 -6.64 22.20 -1.52
N ARG A 111 -5.89 21.12 -1.73
CA ARG A 111 -5.83 19.96 -0.83
C ARG A 111 -4.39 19.51 -0.63
N ILE A 112 -3.92 19.52 0.61
CA ILE A 112 -2.57 19.13 0.98
C ILE A 112 -2.57 17.64 1.38
N PRO A 113 -1.75 16.80 0.75
CA PRO A 113 -1.61 15.41 1.17
C PRO A 113 -0.87 15.32 2.52
N ILE A 114 -1.41 14.51 3.43
CA ILE A 114 -0.67 14.08 4.61
C ILE A 114 0.36 13.05 4.15
N SER A 115 1.56 13.09 4.75
CA SER A 115 2.59 12.09 4.45
C SER A 115 2.00 10.68 4.58
N SER A 116 2.19 9.87 3.54
CA SER A 116 1.58 8.55 3.45
C SER A 116 2.07 7.61 4.55
N LEU A 117 3.32 7.78 4.98
CA LEU A 117 3.86 7.04 6.12
C LEU A 117 3.17 7.43 7.44
N LEU A 118 2.92 8.72 7.65
CA LEU A 118 2.28 9.21 8.87
C LEU A 118 0.82 8.74 8.93
N ALA A 119 0.08 8.89 7.84
CA ALA A 119 -1.29 8.42 7.73
C ALA A 119 -1.38 6.90 7.94
N LEU A 120 -0.50 6.12 7.30
CA LEU A 120 -0.43 4.68 7.46
C LEU A 120 -0.12 4.28 8.90
N GLY A 121 0.92 4.85 9.51
CA GLY A 121 1.35 4.49 10.86
C GLY A 121 0.26 4.79 11.89
N ALA A 122 -0.39 5.96 11.79
CA ALA A 122 -1.49 6.33 12.67
C ALA A 122 -2.66 5.35 12.56
N VAL A 123 -3.11 5.06 11.33
CA VAL A 123 -4.20 4.10 11.07
C VAL A 123 -3.82 2.70 11.53
N HIS A 124 -2.60 2.24 11.24
CA HIS A 124 -2.13 0.92 11.60
C HIS A 124 -2.17 0.70 13.12
N HIS A 125 -1.57 1.62 13.88
CA HIS A 125 -1.56 1.55 15.34
C HIS A 125 -2.97 1.71 15.93
N HIS A 126 -3.78 2.63 15.42
CA HIS A 126 -5.15 2.80 15.87
C HIS A 126 -5.99 1.53 15.67
N LEU A 127 -5.89 0.88 14.50
CA LEU A 127 -6.58 -0.38 14.22
C LEU A 127 -6.08 -1.54 15.08
N ILE A 128 -4.82 -1.52 15.54
CA ILE A 128 -4.31 -2.50 16.51
C ILE A 128 -4.99 -2.27 17.87
N GLU A 129 -5.02 -1.03 18.35
CA GLU A 129 -5.63 -0.67 19.63
C GLU A 129 -7.13 -1.02 19.66
N THR A 130 -7.84 -0.81 18.56
CA THR A 130 -9.27 -1.17 18.42
C THR A 130 -9.51 -2.63 18.04
N ARG A 131 -8.46 -3.46 17.89
CA ARG A 131 -8.51 -4.88 17.49
C ARG A 131 -9.18 -5.11 16.13
N ALA A 132 -9.09 -4.13 15.25
CA ALA A 132 -9.63 -4.15 13.90
C ALA A 132 -8.59 -4.52 12.83
N ARG A 133 -7.28 -4.37 13.10
CA ARG A 133 -6.21 -4.57 12.09
C ARG A 133 -6.22 -5.92 11.41
N MET A 134 -6.53 -7.00 12.14
CA MET A 134 -6.61 -8.37 11.59
C MET A 134 -7.81 -8.58 10.65
N LYS A 135 -8.79 -7.67 10.64
CA LYS A 135 -10.02 -7.80 9.83
C LYS A 135 -9.89 -7.20 8.45
N VAL A 136 -8.81 -6.46 8.17
CA VAL A 136 -8.66 -5.67 6.95
C VAL A 136 -7.28 -5.80 6.34
N ALA A 137 -7.23 -5.74 5.01
CA ALA A 137 -6.04 -5.39 4.26
C ALA A 137 -5.89 -3.86 4.26
N LEU A 138 -4.68 -3.37 4.52
CA LEU A 138 -4.34 -1.95 4.49
C LEU A 138 -3.41 -1.68 3.30
N ILE A 139 -3.93 -0.99 2.30
CA ILE A 139 -3.22 -0.68 1.05
C ILE A 139 -2.96 0.82 1.00
N VAL A 140 -1.78 1.22 0.51
CA VAL A 140 -1.41 2.62 0.36
C VAL A 140 -1.30 2.97 -1.12
N GLU A 141 -2.10 3.91 -1.58
CA GLU A 141 -2.01 4.55 -2.89
C GLU A 141 -1.36 5.93 -2.70
N THR A 142 -0.11 6.10 -3.14
CA THR A 142 0.65 7.31 -2.84
C THR A 142 1.47 7.86 -4.00
N ALA A 143 1.57 9.19 -4.04
CA ALA A 143 2.48 9.95 -4.88
C ALA A 143 3.92 10.04 -4.32
N GLU A 144 4.11 9.86 -3.00
CA GLU A 144 5.40 10.08 -2.32
C GLU A 144 6.38 8.91 -2.52
N ALA A 145 5.85 7.68 -2.57
CA ALA A 145 6.69 6.48 -2.62
C ALA A 145 7.31 6.26 -4.01
N ARG A 146 8.64 6.44 -4.09
CA ARG A 146 9.41 6.24 -5.32
C ARG A 146 10.70 5.43 -5.18
N GLU A 147 11.23 5.34 -3.97
CA GLU A 147 12.52 4.72 -3.66
C GLU A 147 12.32 3.45 -2.83
N VAL A 148 13.32 2.56 -2.87
CA VAL A 148 13.33 1.30 -2.11
C VAL A 148 13.08 1.55 -0.62
N HIS A 149 13.73 2.57 -0.05
CA HIS A 149 13.58 2.88 1.37
C HIS A 149 12.13 3.26 1.72
N HIS A 150 11.46 4.10 0.93
CA HIS A 150 10.06 4.46 1.16
C HIS A 150 9.16 3.21 1.20
N MET A 151 9.39 2.27 0.29
CA MET A 151 8.67 0.98 0.28
C MET A 151 8.94 0.17 1.53
N CYS A 152 10.20 0.04 1.95
CA CYS A 152 10.56 -0.70 3.17
C CYS A 152 9.90 -0.11 4.41
N VAL A 153 9.88 1.22 4.54
CA VAL A 153 9.28 1.88 5.69
C VAL A 153 7.75 1.72 5.68
N LEU A 154 7.08 1.89 4.54
CA LEU A 154 5.63 1.67 4.44
C LEU A 154 5.24 0.23 4.82
N LEU A 155 5.95 -0.77 4.28
CA LEU A 155 5.67 -2.17 4.61
C LEU A 155 6.00 -2.46 6.09
N GLY A 156 7.09 -1.91 6.62
CA GLY A 156 7.48 -2.07 8.02
C GLY A 156 6.50 -1.44 9.01
N TYR A 157 5.82 -0.36 8.62
CA TYR A 157 4.79 0.32 9.42
C TYR A 157 3.37 -0.21 9.16
N GLY A 158 3.24 -1.34 8.45
CA GLY A 158 2.00 -2.12 8.43
C GLY A 158 1.17 -2.02 7.16
N ALA A 159 1.70 -1.49 6.06
CA ALA A 159 1.06 -1.63 4.75
C ALA A 159 1.15 -3.09 4.28
N ASP A 160 0.02 -3.63 3.82
CA ASP A 160 -0.04 -4.96 3.20
C ASP A 160 0.37 -4.92 1.72
N ALA A 161 0.12 -3.79 1.05
CA ALA A 161 0.56 -3.51 -0.31
C ALA A 161 0.66 -2.00 -0.58
N VAL A 162 1.50 -1.62 -1.54
CA VAL A 162 1.72 -0.22 -1.94
C VAL A 162 1.56 -0.05 -3.45
N CYS A 163 0.81 0.97 -3.84
CA CYS A 163 0.66 1.44 -5.22
C CYS A 163 1.32 2.83 -5.36
N PRO A 164 2.55 2.92 -5.90
CA PRO A 164 3.22 4.19 -6.18
C PRO A 164 2.72 4.81 -7.48
N TYR A 165 1.47 5.27 -7.51
CA TYR A 165 0.82 5.67 -8.77
C TYR A 165 1.58 6.78 -9.49
N LEU A 166 2.08 7.81 -8.76
CA LEU A 166 2.74 8.94 -9.41
C LEU A 166 4.07 8.54 -10.05
N ALA A 167 4.81 7.59 -9.46
CA ALA A 167 6.04 7.08 -10.06
C ALA A 167 5.75 6.36 -11.39
N LEU A 168 4.66 5.60 -11.44
CA LEU A 168 4.22 4.89 -12.65
C LEU A 168 3.67 5.86 -13.71
N GLU A 169 2.83 6.81 -13.31
CA GLU A 169 2.29 7.85 -14.20
C GLU A 169 3.40 8.76 -14.76
N LEU A 170 4.41 9.09 -13.95
CA LEU A 170 5.57 9.86 -14.39
C LEU A 170 6.39 9.08 -15.41
N ALA A 171 6.61 7.78 -15.21
CA ALA A 171 7.28 6.95 -16.20
C ALA A 171 6.51 6.89 -17.52
N ARG A 172 5.17 6.83 -17.47
CA ARG A 172 4.31 6.94 -18.66
C ARG A 172 4.48 8.30 -19.36
N GLY A 173 4.48 9.41 -18.60
CA GLY A 173 4.69 10.75 -19.15
C GLY A 173 6.08 10.94 -19.78
N LEU A 174 7.14 10.35 -19.20
CA LEU A 174 8.48 10.37 -19.81
C LEU A 174 8.51 9.63 -21.14
N ARG A 175 7.71 8.57 -21.31
CA ARG A 175 7.57 7.86 -22.60
C ARG A 175 6.88 8.73 -23.63
N GLU A 176 5.76 9.35 -23.25
CA GLU A 176 4.98 10.22 -24.12
C GLU A 176 5.81 11.43 -24.60
N ASN A 177 6.71 11.94 -23.75
CA ASN A 177 7.65 13.00 -24.09
C ASN A 177 8.89 12.54 -24.87
N GLY A 178 9.01 11.24 -25.17
CA GLY A 178 10.13 10.67 -25.94
C GLY A 178 11.47 10.61 -25.20
N ILE A 179 11.47 10.75 -23.87
CA ILE A 179 12.70 10.67 -23.05
C ILE A 179 13.12 9.21 -22.84
N ILE A 180 12.13 8.32 -22.68
CA ILE A 180 12.35 6.86 -22.66
C ILE A 180 11.81 6.25 -23.94
N ASP A 181 12.31 5.06 -24.28
CA ASP A 181 11.96 4.35 -25.50
C ASP A 181 10.43 4.16 -25.62
N ALA A 182 9.87 4.71 -26.69
CA ALA A 182 8.44 4.64 -27.01
C ALA A 182 7.96 3.21 -27.25
N SER A 183 8.86 2.25 -27.53
CA SER A 183 8.52 0.84 -27.69
C SER A 183 8.11 0.15 -26.38
N LEU A 184 8.41 0.74 -25.23
CA LEU A 184 8.12 0.16 -23.91
C LEU A 184 6.64 0.31 -23.55
N THR A 185 5.97 -0.82 -23.30
CA THR A 185 4.58 -0.85 -22.79
C THR A 185 4.50 -0.50 -21.31
N ASP A 186 3.35 -0.02 -20.84
CA ASP A 186 3.10 0.28 -19.42
C ASP A 186 3.36 -0.94 -18.53
N GLU A 187 2.97 -2.12 -19.00
CA GLU A 187 3.25 -3.39 -18.33
C GLU A 187 4.77 -3.64 -18.20
N THR A 188 5.55 -3.35 -19.24
CA THR A 188 7.02 -3.53 -19.22
C THR A 188 7.67 -2.55 -18.26
N ILE A 189 7.22 -1.29 -18.25
CA ILE A 189 7.69 -0.25 -17.31
C ILE A 189 7.40 -0.69 -15.88
N TYR A 190 6.15 -1.05 -15.58
CA TYR A 190 5.74 -1.53 -14.27
C TYR A 190 6.54 -2.76 -13.83
N ARG A 191 6.72 -3.75 -14.71
CA ARG A 191 7.51 -4.96 -14.43
C ARG A 191 8.95 -4.61 -14.08
N ASN A 192 9.61 -3.76 -14.88
CA ASN A 192 11.00 -3.38 -14.68
C ASN A 192 11.17 -2.56 -13.39
N TYR A 193 10.30 -1.57 -13.17
CA TYR A 193 10.31 -0.75 -11.97
C TYR A 193 10.11 -1.60 -10.71
N THR A 194 9.11 -2.48 -10.73
CA THR A 194 8.82 -3.37 -9.63
C THR A 194 9.96 -4.36 -9.39
N GLN A 195 10.59 -4.90 -10.45
CA GLN A 195 11.75 -5.77 -10.32
C GLN A 195 12.92 -5.06 -9.62
N ALA A 196 13.18 -3.78 -9.94
CA ALA A 196 14.20 -2.99 -9.27
C ALA A 196 13.88 -2.80 -7.78
N LEU A 197 12.63 -2.48 -7.44
CA LEU A 197 12.17 -2.39 -6.05
C LEU A 197 12.34 -3.73 -5.31
N LEU A 198 11.93 -4.85 -5.90
CA LEU A 198 12.05 -6.17 -5.29
C LEU A 198 13.51 -6.59 -5.06
N ILE A 199 14.43 -6.21 -5.94
CA ILE A 199 15.87 -6.44 -5.70
C ILE A 199 16.34 -5.57 -4.53
N GLY A 200 15.88 -4.32 -4.47
CA GLY A 200 16.16 -3.41 -3.35
C GLY A 200 15.67 -3.94 -2.01
N LEU A 201 14.44 -4.45 -1.93
CA LEU A 201 13.84 -4.97 -0.69
C LEU A 201 14.54 -6.22 -0.15
N ARG A 202 15.17 -7.01 -1.02
CA ARG A 202 15.92 -8.18 -0.56
C ARG A 202 17.24 -7.80 0.09
N LYS A 203 17.83 -6.67 -0.30
CA LYS A 203 19.11 -6.20 0.26
C LYS A 203 18.94 -5.74 1.70
#